data_AF-A0A357K2U9-F1
#
_entry.id   AF-A0A357K2U9-F1
#
_cell.length_a   1.000
_cell.length_b   1.000
_cell.length_c   1.000
_cell.angle_alpha   90.00
_cell.angle_beta   90.00
_cell.angle_gamma   90.00
#
_symmetry.space_group_name_H-M   'P 1'
#
loop_
_entity.id
_entity.type
_entity.pdbx_description
1 polymer ?
#
loop_
_entity_poly.entity_id
_entity_poly.type
_entity_poly.pdbx_seq_one_letter_code
_entity_poly.pdbx_strand_id
1 'polypeptide(L)'
;MSVPLMHAMLKQRGFKAGRLSALEIVVTDSQYGAAVVDRERTADHLRVAMEALCECDVVVMEGFVGRDDQGEVTTLGRGGSDLTA
;
A
#
# COMPACT_ATOMS: atom_id res chain seq x y z
N MET A 1 -3.21 -11.04 3.11
CA MET A 1 -3.61 -12.24 2.33
C MET A 1 -4.57 -11.95 1.18
N SER A 2 -5.41 -10.91 1.23
CA SER A 2 -6.34 -10.57 0.14
C SER A 2 -5.62 -10.13 -1.15
N VAL A 3 -4.58 -9.30 -1.04
CA VAL A 3 -3.88 -8.71 -2.20
C VAL A 3 -3.25 -9.74 -3.13
N PRO A 4 -2.49 -10.76 -2.66
CA PRO A 4 -1.97 -11.81 -3.55
C PRO A 4 -3.06 -12.58 -4.30
N LEU A 5 -4.21 -12.84 -3.67
CA LEU A 5 -5.33 -13.54 -4.31
C LEU A 5 -5.96 -12.67 -5.41
N MET A 6 -6.18 -11.38 -5.12
CA MET A 6 -6.72 -10.43 -6.11
C MET A 6 -5.76 -10.23 -7.28
N HIS A 7 -4.46 -10.12 -7.01
CA HIS A 7 -3.42 -10.02 -8.04
C HIS A 7 -3.43 -11.25 -8.97
N ALA A 8 -3.46 -12.46 -8.40
CA ALA A 8 -3.51 -13.70 -9.17
C ALA A 8 -4.78 -13.77 -10.04
N MET A 9 -5.93 -13.41 -9.48
CA MET A 9 -7.21 -13.37 -10.18
C MET A 9 -7.22 -12.38 -11.36
N LEU A 10 -6.66 -11.17 -11.18
CA LEU A 10 -6.56 -10.17 -12.24
C LEU A 10 -5.67 -10.67 -13.38
N LYS A 11 -4.52 -11.27 -13.06
CA LYS A 11 -3.65 -11.90 -14.06
C LYS A 11 -4.34 -13.04 -14.80
N GLN A 12 -5.10 -13.88 -14.09
CA GLN A 12 -5.87 -14.97 -14.71
C GLN A 12 -6.94 -14.44 -15.68
N ARG A 13 -7.45 -13.23 -15.45
CA ARG A 13 -8.41 -12.55 -16.35
C ARG A 13 -7.74 -11.78 -17.49
N GLY A 14 -6.42 -11.85 -17.63
CA GLY A 14 -5.68 -11.26 -18.74
C GLY A 14 -5.21 -9.82 -18.51
N PHE A 15 -5.38 -9.25 -17.32
CA PHE A 15 -4.84 -7.93 -16.99
C PHE A 15 -3.34 -8.00 -16.70
N LYS A 16 -2.58 -7.00 -17.14
CA LYS A 16 -1.20 -6.75 -16.69
C LYS A 16 -1.24 -6.14 -15.30
N ALA A 17 -1.47 -6.98 -14.29
CA ALA A 17 -1.60 -6.54 -12.91
C ALA A 17 -0.24 -6.39 -12.19
N GLY A 18 0.00 -5.23 -11.61
CA GLY A 18 1.10 -4.95 -10.69
C GLY A 18 0.68 -5.15 -9.23
N ARG A 19 1.65 -5.25 -8.33
CA ARG A 19 1.42 -5.32 -6.89
C ARG A 19 2.43 -4.47 -6.14
N LEU A 20 1.96 -3.68 -5.18
CA LEU A 20 2.78 -2.94 -4.24
C LEU A 20 2.61 -3.49 -2.82
N SER A 21 3.61 -3.26 -1.98
CA SER A 21 3.56 -3.53 -0.54
C SER A 21 3.23 -2.25 0.20
N ALA A 22 2.13 -2.22 0.96
CA ALA A 22 1.83 -1.03 1.74
C ALA A 22 2.90 -0.69 2.78
N LEU A 23 3.63 -1.69 3.26
CA LEU A 23 4.73 -1.53 4.22
C LEU A 23 5.99 -0.89 3.63
N GLU A 24 6.05 -0.72 2.30
CA GLU A 24 7.12 -0.01 1.59
C GLU A 24 6.67 1.40 1.19
N ILE A 25 5.36 1.60 1.03
CA ILE A 25 4.77 2.84 0.51
C ILE A 25 4.25 3.74 1.63
N VAL A 26 3.48 3.22 2.57
CA VAL A 26 2.77 4.00 3.59
C VAL A 26 3.66 4.21 4.79
N VAL A 27 4.09 5.45 4.96
CA VAL A 27 4.87 5.90 6.11
C VAL A 27 3.92 6.43 7.18
N THR A 28 4.12 6.02 8.43
CA THR A 28 3.32 6.49 9.56
C THR A 28 4.17 6.95 10.73
N ASP A 29 3.53 7.58 11.71
CA ASP A 29 4.10 7.66 13.06
C ASP A 29 3.97 6.33 13.83
N SER A 30 4.50 6.28 15.05
CA SER A 30 4.47 5.11 15.94
C SER A 30 3.21 5.04 16.83
N GLN A 31 2.09 5.68 16.45
CA GLN A 31 0.84 5.57 17.22
C GLN A 31 0.11 4.25 16.90
N TYR A 32 0.59 3.13 17.47
CA TYR A 32 0.05 1.79 17.20
C TYR A 32 -1.47 1.69 17.44
N GLY A 33 -2.18 1.16 16.45
CA GLY A 33 -3.64 0.96 16.49
C GLY A 33 -4.45 2.10 15.86
N ALA A 34 -3.85 3.28 15.66
CA ALA A 34 -4.46 4.44 15.01
C ALA A 34 -3.38 5.38 14.44
N ALA A 35 -2.40 4.80 13.74
CA ALA A 35 -1.23 5.55 13.29
C ALA A 35 -1.61 6.61 12.26
N VAL A 36 -0.92 7.75 12.30
CA VAL A 36 -1.16 8.86 11.37
C VAL A 36 -0.21 8.72 10.18
N VAL A 37 -0.76 8.79 8.98
CA VAL A 37 0.01 8.69 7.72
C VAL A 37 0.77 9.99 7.46
N ASP A 38 2.07 9.86 7.21
CA ASP A 38 2.87 10.91 6.58
C ASP A 38 2.57 10.91 5.08
N ARG A 39 1.71 11.85 4.67
CA ARG A 39 1.22 11.93 3.29
C ARG A 39 2.28 12.33 2.30
N GLU A 40 3.24 13.16 2.70
CA GLU A 40 4.27 13.67 1.80
C GLU A 40 5.24 12.55 1.43
N ARG A 41 5.79 11.85 2.44
CA ARG A 41 6.68 10.72 2.22
C ARG A 41 5.99 9.55 1.53
N THR A 42 4.74 9.28 1.90
CA THR A 42 3.95 8.24 1.23
C THR A 42 3.74 8.57 -0.26
N ALA A 43 3.46 9.83 -0.60
CA ALA A 43 3.29 10.25 -1.98
C ALA A 43 4.60 10.13 -2.78
N ASP A 44 5.75 10.48 -2.20
CA ASP A 44 7.04 10.32 -2.85
C ASP A 44 7.40 8.85 -3.09
N HIS A 45 7.20 7.99 -2.09
CA HIS A 45 7.41 6.54 -2.24
C HIS A 45 6.51 5.96 -3.32
N LEU A 46 5.22 6.35 -3.31
CA LEU A 46 4.26 5.90 -4.31
C LEU A 46 4.66 6.34 -5.72
N ARG A 47 5.08 7.59 -5.90
CA ARG A 47 5.50 8.12 -7.20
C ARG A 47 6.63 7.30 -7.79
N VAL A 48 7.68 7.05 -7.01
CA VAL A 48 8.84 6.24 -7.45
C VAL A 48 8.41 4.81 -7.77
N ALA A 49 7.56 4.20 -6.95
CA ALA A 49 7.09 2.84 -7.18
C ALA A 49 6.19 2.72 -8.43
N MET A 50 5.41 3.77 -8.73
CA MET A 50 4.54 3.83 -9.92
C MET A 50 5.32 3.97 -11.23
N GLU A 51 6.50 4.59 -11.22
CA GLU A 51 7.36 4.64 -12.42
C GLU A 51 7.72 3.23 -12.92
N ALA A 52 8.00 2.30 -12.01
CA ALA A 52 8.30 0.90 -12.35
C ALA A 52 7.08 0.08 -12.82
N LEU A 53 5.87 0.58 -12.53
CA LEU A 53 4.60 -0.09 -12.84
C LEU A 53 3.76 0.68 -13.87
N CYS A 54 4.35 1.65 -14.57
CA CYS A 54 3.65 2.55 -15.50
C CYS A 54 2.92 1.83 -16.64
N GLU A 55 3.35 0.62 -17.00
CA GLU A 55 2.71 -0.18 -18.04
C GLU A 55 1.69 -1.21 -17.50
N CYS A 56 1.42 -1.24 -16.19
CA CYS A 56 0.40 -2.11 -15.61
C CYS A 56 -1.00 -1.51 -15.80
N ASP A 57 -1.97 -2.36 -16.17
CA ASP A 57 -3.37 -1.94 -16.31
C ASP A 57 -4.01 -1.63 -14.95
N VAL A 58 -3.60 -2.38 -13.92
CA VAL A 58 -4.12 -2.30 -12.56
C VAL A 58 -2.99 -2.59 -11.59
N VAL A 59 -2.90 -1.82 -10.50
CA VAL A 59 -2.00 -2.10 -9.39
C VAL A 59 -2.82 -2.33 -8.12
N VAL A 60 -2.47 -3.37 -7.37
CA VAL A 60 -3.12 -3.71 -6.10
C VAL A 60 -2.12 -3.59 -4.94
N MET A 61 -2.60 -3.06 -3.81
CA MET A 61 -1.80 -2.86 -2.60
C MET A 61 -2.64 -3.21 -1.36
N GLU A 62 -2.00 -3.55 -0.25
CA GLU A 62 -2.71 -3.69 1.02
C GLU A 62 -3.28 -2.35 1.48
N GLY A 63 -4.43 -2.37 2.17
CA GLY A 63 -4.90 -1.23 2.93
C GLY A 63 -4.64 -1.40 4.43
N PHE A 64 -5.02 -0.39 5.22
CA PHE A 64 -5.04 -0.41 6.70
C PHE A 64 -3.68 -0.49 7.43
N VAL A 65 -2.60 -0.86 6.75
CA VAL A 65 -1.26 -1.03 7.35
C VAL A 65 -0.24 -0.06 6.77
N GLY A 66 0.77 0.26 7.57
CA GLY A 66 1.92 1.07 7.18
C GLY A 66 3.15 0.68 7.99
N ARG A 67 4.21 1.48 7.86
CA ARG A 67 5.46 1.28 8.60
C ARG A 67 5.92 2.61 9.20
N ASP A 68 6.34 2.58 10.45
CA ASP A 68 6.92 3.77 11.09
C ASP A 68 8.41 3.94 10.74
N ASP A 69 9.00 5.03 11.23
CA ASP A 69 10.42 5.34 11.01
C ASP A 69 11.41 4.37 11.66
N GLN A 70 10.94 3.51 12.58
CA GLN A 70 11.75 2.45 13.18
C GLN A 70 11.70 1.17 12.34
N GLY A 71 10.85 1.14 11.30
CA GLY A 71 10.64 -0.02 10.46
C GLY A 71 9.57 -0.98 11.00
N GLU A 72 8.87 -0.61 12.07
CA GLU A 72 7.85 -1.42 12.71
C GLU A 72 6.50 -1.28 12.01
N VAL A 73 5.72 -2.36 11.99
CA VAL A 73 4.41 -2.38 11.33
C VAL A 73 3.39 -1.65 12.19
N THR A 74 2.66 -0.73 11.58
CA THR A 74 1.57 0.02 12.21
C THR A 74 0.24 -0.26 11.53
N THR A 75 -0.85 0.08 12.23
CA THR A 75 -2.20 0.01 11.69
C THR A 75 -2.89 1.35 11.87
N LEU A 76 -3.74 1.72 10.91
CA LEU A 76 -4.36 3.04 10.82
C LEU A 76 -5.69 3.16 11.59
N GLY A 77 -6.07 2.11 12.34
CA GLY A 77 -7.33 2.06 13.07
C GLY A 77 -8.57 1.87 12.17
N ARG A 78 -9.77 2.00 12.76
CA ARG A 78 -11.02 1.79 12.02
C ARG A 78 -11.12 2.78 10.85
N GLY A 79 -11.53 2.30 9.68
CA GLY A 79 -11.54 3.10 8.44
C GLY A 79 -10.16 3.25 7.80
N GLY A 80 -9.13 2.59 8.33
CA GLY A 80 -7.78 2.65 7.80
C GLY A 80 -7.64 2.18 6.35
N SER A 81 -8.50 1.25 5.89
CA SER A 81 -8.54 0.87 4.48
C SER A 81 -9.08 2.00 3.58
N ASP A 82 -10.05 2.77 4.07
CA ASP A 82 -10.59 3.93 3.34
C ASP A 82 -9.57 5.09 3.31
N LEU A 83 -8.77 5.23 4.35
CA LEU A 83 -7.68 6.22 4.41
C LEU A 83 -6.54 5.89 3.44
N THR A 84 -6.32 4.60 3.13
CA THR A 84 -5.30 4.14 2.17
C THR A 84 -5.77 4.07 0.73
N ALA A 85 -7.09 4.17 0.48
CA ALA A 85 -7.70 4.01 -0.83
C ALA A 85 -7.54 5.24 -1.74
#